data_AF-A0A964QG88-F1
#
_entry.id   AF-A0A964QG88-F1
#
_cell.length_a   1.000
_cell.length_b   1.000
_cell.length_c   1.000
_cell.angle_alpha   90.00
_cell.angle_beta   90.00
_cell.angle_gamma   90.00
#
_symmetry.space_group_name_H-M   'P 1'
#
loop_
_entity.id
_entity.type
_entity.pdbx_description
1 polymer ?
#
loop_
_entity_poly.entity_id
_entity_poly.type
_entity_poly.pdbx_seq_one_letter_code
_entity_poly.pdbx_strand_id
1 'polypeptide(L)' 'MEAIEKGVTRRHTFFCTSLERHIHDPSKVVQTQPREIVVFGEKIQGWMVTTEESVISKIIPLDESLRGDIVLHDPE' A
#
# COMPACT_ATOMS: atom_id res chain seq x y z
N MET A 1 -7.58 15.65 -24.63
CA MET A 1 -7.70 14.24 -24.21
C MET A 1 -7.19 14.21 -22.79
N GLU A 2 -8.09 14.38 -21.83
CA GLU A 2 -7.74 14.43 -20.40
C GLU A 2 -7.23 13.05 -20.00
N ALA A 3 -5.95 12.98 -19.63
CA ALA A 3 -5.38 11.79 -19.04
C ALA A 3 -6.05 11.62 -17.68
N ILE A 4 -6.97 10.67 -17.56
CA ILE A 4 -7.49 10.23 -16.27
C ILE A 4 -6.28 9.65 -15.54
N GLU A 5 -5.72 10.43 -14.61
CA GLU A 5 -4.63 9.98 -13.74
C GLU A 5 -5.14 8.75 -12.97
N LYS A 6 -4.72 7.57 -13.43
CA LYS A 6 -4.91 6.35 -12.66
C LYS A 6 -3.97 6.44 -11.48
N GLY A 7 -4.52 6.80 -10.32
CA GLY A 7 -3.79 6.75 -9.05
C GLY A 7 -3.03 5.43 -8.95
N VAL A 8 -1.75 5.51 -8.57
CA VAL A 8 -0.90 4.34 -8.47
C VAL A 8 -1.31 3.55 -7.22
N THR A 9 -1.80 2.33 -7.37
CA THR A 9 -2.08 1.45 -6.23
C THR A 9 -0.84 0.63 -5.91
N ARG A 10 -0.44 0.62 -4.63
CA ARG A 10 0.66 -0.21 -4.14
C ARG A 10 0.07 -1.46 -3.52
N ARG A 11 0.45 -2.61 -4.07
CA ARG A 11 0.07 -3.92 -3.57
C ARG A 11 1.19 -4.52 -2.75
N HIS A 12 0.88 -5.00 -1.55
CA HIS A 12 1.81 -5.73 -0.70
C HIS A 12 1.28 -7.12 -0.43
N THR A 13 2.16 -8.12 -0.45
CA THR A 13 1.83 -9.48 -0.07
C THR A 13 2.84 -9.97 0.96
N PHE A 14 2.37 -10.39 2.13
CA PHE A 14 3.23 -10.81 3.23
C PHE A 14 2.63 -12.01 3.98
N PHE A 15 3.50 -12.74 4.69
CA PHE A 15 3.09 -13.84 5.57
C PHE A 15 2.93 -13.33 7.00
N CYS A 16 1.89 -13.78 7.69
CA CYS A 16 1.70 -13.50 9.11
C CYS A 16 1.11 -14.72 9.85
N THR A 17 1.39 -14.83 11.14
CA THR A 17 0.86 -15.90 12.01
C THR A 17 -0.34 -15.43 12.84
N SER A 18 -0.82 -14.21 12.64
CA SER A 18 -1.92 -13.61 13.38
C SER A 18 -2.64 -12.59 12.50
N LEU A 19 -3.71 -13.03 11.84
CA LEU A 19 -4.54 -12.19 10.96
C LEU A 19 -5.08 -10.95 11.69
N GLU A 20 -5.58 -11.11 12.90
CA GLU A 20 -6.22 -10.04 13.68
C GLU A 20 -5.32 -8.82 13.90
N ARG A 21 -4.01 -9.04 14.04
CA ARG A 21 -3.02 -7.95 14.21
C ARG A 21 -2.65 -7.23 12.91
N HIS A 22 -2.98 -7.80 11.76
CA HIS A 22 -2.58 -7.25 10.46
C HIS A 22 -3.76 -6.82 9.59
N ILE A 23 -5.00 -7.12 10.01
CA ILE A 23 -6.24 -6.63 9.40
C ILE A 23 -6.87 -5.52 10.26
N HIS A 24 -6.07 -4.61 10.80
CA HIS A 24 -6.62 -3.46 11.53
C HIS A 24 -7.50 -2.57 10.64
N ASP A 25 -7.23 -2.57 9.33
CA ASP A 25 -8.07 -1.93 8.32
C ASP A 25 -8.46 -2.96 7.23
N PRO A 26 -9.60 -3.65 7.38
CA PRO A 26 -10.05 -4.64 6.40
C PRO A 26 -10.35 -4.05 5.02
N SER A 27 -10.55 -2.73 4.91
CA SER A 27 -10.82 -2.08 3.62
C SER A 27 -9.62 -2.15 2.66
N LYS A 28 -8.42 -2.31 3.21
CA LYS A 28 -7.17 -2.44 2.46
C LYS A 28 -6.82 -3.88 2.12
N VAL A 29 -7.50 -4.86 2.73
CA VAL A 29 -7.17 -6.29 2.57
C VAL A 29 -7.92 -6.84 1.37
N VAL A 30 -7.18 -7.21 0.33
CA VAL A 30 -7.75 -7.71 -0.93
C VAL A 30 -7.81 -9.23 -0.93
N GLN A 31 -6.91 -9.90 -0.21
CA GLN A 31 -6.88 -11.36 -0.16
C GLN A 31 -6.22 -11.89 1.11
N THR A 32 -6.78 -12.97 1.64
CA THR A 32 -6.17 -13.77 2.72
C THR A 32 -6.22 -15.24 2.34
N GLN A 33 -5.10 -15.97 2.51
CA GLN A 33 -5.02 -17.40 2.23
C GLN A 33 -4.22 -18.11 3.33
N PRO A 34 -4.73 -19.19 3.94
CA PRO A 34 -3.95 -20.04 4.83
C PRO A 34 -2.73 -20.62 4.13
N ARG A 35 -1.59 -20.64 4.80
CA ARG A 35 -0.33 -21.18 4.26
C ARG A 35 0.54 -21.77 5.35
N GLU A 36 1.19 -22.88 5.03
CA GLU A 36 2.30 -23.44 5.82
C GLU A 36 3.62 -23.01 5.16
N ILE A 37 4.56 -22.52 5.96
CA ILE A 37 5.93 -22.22 5.52
C ILE A 37 6.94 -22.93 6.42
N VAL A 38 8.16 -23.12 5.92
CA VAL A 38 9.26 -23.69 6.70
C VAL A 38 10.24 -22.58 7.03
N VAL A 39 10.50 -22.37 8.32
CA VAL A 39 11.42 -21.36 8.84
C VAL A 39 12.36 -22.07 9.81
N PHE A 40 13.66 -21.99 9.57
CA PHE A 40 14.69 -22.70 10.36
C PHE A 40 14.45 -24.20 10.55
N GLY A 41 13.83 -24.85 9.55
CA GLY A 41 13.50 -26.28 9.59
C GLY A 41 12.20 -26.62 10.33
N GLU A 42 11.55 -25.64 10.94
CA GLU A 42 10.25 -25.81 11.60
C GLU A 42 9.11 -25.39 10.67
N LYS A 43 8.00 -26.13 10.76
CA LYS A 43 6.77 -25.83 10.02
C LYS A 43 5.93 -24.82 10.79
N ILE A 44 5.64 -23.69 10.16
CA ILE A 44 4.84 -22.61 10.73
C ILE A 44 3.56 -22.45 9.92
N GLN A 45 2.43 -22.54 10.60
CA GLN A 45 1.11 -22.28 10.06
C GLN A 45 0.76 -20.80 10.19
N GLY A 46 0.19 -20.22 9.14
CA GLY A 46 -0.23 -18.82 9.14
C GLY A 46 -1.01 -18.47 7.88
N TRP A 47 -0.92 -17.21 7.48
CA TRP A 47 -1.67 -16.66 6.37
C TRP A 47 -0.79 -15.79 5.47
N MET A 48 -0.99 -15.94 4.17
CA MET A 48 -0.59 -14.94 3.19
C MET A 48 -1.69 -13.89 3.12
N VAL A 49 -1.33 -12.64 3.42
CA VAL A 49 -2.22 -11.48 3.34
C VAL A 49 -1.74 -10.61 2.19
N THR A 50 -2.67 -10.17 1.37
CA THR A 50 -2.44 -9.18 0.33
C THR A 50 -3.25 -7.93 0.65
N THR A 51 -2.57 -6.79 0.70
CA THR A 51 -3.18 -5.47 0.88
C THR A 51 -2.95 -4.61 -0.35
N GLU A 52 -3.88 -3.70 -0.63
CA GLU A 52 -3.73 -2.64 -1.63
C GLU A 52 -3.97 -1.29 -0.97
N GLU A 53 -3.05 -0.36 -1.20
CA GLU A 53 -3.14 1.01 -0.72
C GLU A 53 -3.04 1.96 -1.91
N SER A 54 -3.97 2.92 -1.98
CA SER A 54 -3.88 4.03 -2.92
C SER A 54 -2.70 4.90 -2.54
N VAL A 55 -1.70 5.01 -3.41
CA VAL A 55 -0.58 5.91 -3.23
C VAL A 55 -0.86 7.18 -4.01
N ILE A 56 -0.96 8.30 -3.30
CA ILE A 56 -0.83 9.61 -3.94
C ILE A 56 0.63 9.75 -4.33
N SER A 57 0.94 9.35 -5.55
CA SER A 57 2.15 9.80 -6.22
C SER A 57 1.94 11.28 -6.50
N LYS A 58 2.40 12.19 -5.64
CA LYS A 58 2.57 13.60 -6.05
C LYS A 58 3.63 13.60 -7.15
N ILE A 59 3.19 13.42 -8.39
CA ILE A 59 4.00 13.77 -9.56
C ILE A 59 3.94 15.29 -9.57
N ILE A 60 4.93 15.96 -8.97
CA ILE A 60 5.09 17.40 -9.19
C ILE A 60 5.55 17.51 -10.63
N PRO A 61 4.73 18.04 -11.55
CA PRO A 61 5.14 18.24 -12.93
C PRO A 61 6.43 19.07 -12.95
N LEU A 62 7.36 18.77 -13.87
CA LEU A 62 8.65 19.46 -13.93
C LEU A 62 8.45 20.98 -14.05
N ASP A 63 7.41 21.41 -14.75
CA ASP A 63 7.05 22.81 -14.89
C ASP A 63 6.49 23.44 -13.61
N GLU A 64 5.88 22.66 -12.72
CA GLU A 64 5.47 23.09 -11.38
C GLU A 64 6.67 23.11 -10.41
N SER A 65 7.69 22.26 -10.62
CA SER A 65 8.96 22.29 -9.88
C SER A 65 9.87 23.47 -10.27
N LEU A 66 9.77 23.94 -11.51
CA LEU A 66 10.60 25.03 -12.05
C LEU A 66 9.99 26.42 -11.83
N ARG A 67 8.67 26.48 -11.61
CA ARG A 67 7.98 27.70 -11.18
C ARG A 67 8.06 27.73 -9.66
N GLY A 68 8.97 28.53 -9.11
CA GLY A 68 9.14 28.73 -7.66
C GLY A 68 7.95 29.45 -7.02
N ASP A 69 6.73 28.96 -7.25
CA ASP A 69 5.49 29.55 -6.79
C ASP A 69 5.23 29.11 -5.35
N ILE A 70 4.89 30.12 -4.56
CA ILE A 70 4.79 30.15 -3.11
C ILE A 70 3.86 29.03 -2.64
N VAL A 71 4.38 28.16 -1.77
CA VAL A 71 3.57 27.16 -1.04
C VAL A 71 2.52 27.91 -0.22
N LEU A 72 1.30 28.03 -0.74
CA LEU A 72 0.15 28.36 0.08
C LEU A 72 -0.07 27.16 1.00
N HIS A 73 0.38 27.29 2.24
CA HIS A 73 0.02 26.34 3.29
C HIS A 73 -1.50 26.34 3.44
N ASP A 74 -2.13 25.16 3.34
CA ASP A 74 -3.48 24.97 3.86
C ASP A 74 -3.48 25.36 5.36
N PRO A 75 -4.45 26.17 5.83
CA PRO A 75 -4.55 26.46 7.25
C PRO A 75 -4.93 25.18 7.99
N GLU A 76 -4.19 24.90 9.07
CA GLU A 76 -4.46 23.79 10.01
C GLU A 76 -5.89 23.81 10.56
#